data_AF-A0A954XHZ1-F1
#
_entry.id   AF-A0A954XHZ1-F1
#
_cell.length_a   1.000
_cell.length_b   1.000
_cell.length_c   1.000
_cell.angle_alpha   90.00
_cell.angle_beta   90.00
_cell.angle_gamma   90.00
#
_symmetry.space_group_name_H-M   'P 1'
#
loop_
_entity.id
_entity.type
_entity.pdbx_description
1 polymer ?
#
loop_
_entity_poly.entity_id
_entity_poly.type
_entity_poly.pdbx_seq_one_letter_code
_entity_poly.pdbx_strand_id
1 'polypeptide(L)'
;HGVVYVFALVGRGPYKEETAAEATSNALLVADRILSAVGDHTLPPTIAPVKIPRVVAPVNEVDGVYVAVDERPFGVTQTVTNVNDLAVDQCQATMNHTIARAVVRRVVKKATVYTAKDQMKVDNGLLNFAFDAAGVVWEATESADTRCWGLLPAQIQVTRIELPVGTHQLSLGPARGGQPIGPANSAAVQVENGRNTYVLVSYPTREMVGEILTATP
;
A
#
# COMPACT_ATOMS: atom_id res chain seq x y z
N HIS A 1 10.74 39.70 -7.76
CA HIS A 1 10.85 38.27 -8.06
C HIS A 1 9.63 37.55 -7.48
N GLY A 2 9.27 36.41 -8.04
CA GLY A 2 8.28 35.48 -7.48
C GLY A 2 8.91 34.11 -7.24
N VAL A 3 8.16 33.21 -6.61
CA VAL A 3 8.65 31.88 -6.25
C VAL A 3 7.77 30.82 -6.88
N VAL A 4 8.38 29.87 -7.59
CA VAL A 4 7.70 28.71 -8.14
C VAL A 4 8.05 27.48 -7.31
N TYR A 5 7.03 26.80 -6.79
CA TYR A 5 7.18 25.50 -6.15
C TYR A 5 6.74 24.41 -7.12
N VAL A 6 7.64 23.49 -7.44
CA VAL A 6 7.29 22.29 -8.22
C VAL A 6 7.14 21.14 -7.25
N PHE A 7 5.90 20.72 -7.03
CA PHE A 7 5.55 19.49 -6.34
C PHE A 7 5.54 18.33 -7.34
N ALA A 8 6.21 17.24 -6.97
CA ALA A 8 6.28 16.04 -7.80
C ALA A 8 5.81 14.81 -7.01
N LEU A 9 4.90 14.06 -7.63
CA LEU A 9 4.50 12.73 -7.19
C LEU A 9 5.37 11.73 -7.95
N VAL A 10 6.29 11.07 -7.24
CA VAL A 10 7.37 10.30 -7.87
C VAL A 10 7.29 8.83 -7.50
N GLY A 11 7.41 7.97 -8.50
CA GLY A 11 7.42 6.52 -8.35
C GLY A 11 6.04 5.91 -8.06
N ARG A 12 5.93 4.59 -8.24
CA ARG A 12 4.77 3.79 -7.85
C ARG A 12 4.77 3.62 -6.34
N GLY A 13 3.66 3.97 -5.71
CA GLY A 13 3.53 3.85 -4.25
C GLY A 13 3.34 2.42 -3.76
N PRO A 14 3.20 2.29 -2.44
CA PRO A 14 3.13 1.00 -1.79
C PRO A 14 1.77 0.35 -2.02
N TYR A 15 1.75 -0.98 -2.10
CA TYR A 15 0.51 -1.77 -2.17
C TYR A 15 0.52 -2.87 -1.12
N LYS A 16 -0.63 -3.50 -0.89
CA LYS A 16 -0.75 -4.65 0.00
C LYS A 16 -0.87 -5.94 -0.77
N GLU A 17 -0.18 -6.96 -0.28
CA GLU A 17 -0.34 -8.34 -0.72
C GLU A 17 -0.75 -9.23 0.45
N GLU A 18 -1.28 -10.42 0.14
CA GLU A 18 -1.62 -11.42 1.14
C GLU A 18 -0.38 -12.24 1.51
N THR A 19 -0.19 -12.46 2.82
CA THR A 19 0.84 -13.37 3.33
C THR A 19 0.33 -14.18 4.53
N ALA A 20 1.07 -15.22 4.91
CA ALA A 20 0.73 -16.11 6.00
C ALA A 20 1.41 -15.69 7.32
N ALA A 21 0.65 -15.63 8.41
CA ALA A 21 1.20 -15.56 9.75
C ALA A 21 1.53 -16.99 10.24
N GLU A 22 2.67 -17.53 9.82
CA GLU A 22 3.02 -18.96 10.02
C GLU A 22 3.05 -19.38 11.49
N ALA A 23 3.74 -18.62 12.34
CA ALA A 23 3.85 -18.93 13.77
C ALA A 23 2.47 -19.03 14.45
N THR A 24 1.60 -18.07 14.15
CA THR A 24 0.22 -18.03 14.65
C THR A 24 -0.63 -19.16 14.09
N SER A 25 -0.44 -19.51 12.81
CA SER A 25 -1.14 -20.62 12.16
C SER A 25 -0.79 -21.95 12.81
N ASN A 26 0.50 -22.16 13.09
CA ASN A 26 0.99 -23.36 13.77
C ASN A 26 0.47 -23.44 15.21
N ALA A 27 0.43 -22.32 15.93
CA ALA A 27 -0.13 -22.27 17.27
C ALA A 27 -1.62 -22.64 17.30
N LEU A 28 -2.42 -22.11 16.34
CA LEU A 28 -3.83 -22.47 16.22
C LEU A 28 -4.03 -23.94 15.84
N LEU A 29 -3.21 -24.48 14.94
CA LEU A 29 -3.26 -25.91 14.61
C LEU A 29 -3.02 -26.80 15.84
N VAL A 30 -2.06 -26.44 16.69
CA VAL A 30 -1.80 -27.17 17.94
C VAL A 30 -2.99 -27.03 18.90
N ALA A 31 -3.53 -25.82 19.06
CA ALA A 31 -4.68 -25.57 19.93
C ALA A 31 -5.92 -26.37 19.49
N ASP A 32 -6.21 -26.40 18.19
CA ASP A 32 -7.34 -27.15 17.61
C ASP A 32 -7.21 -28.66 17.88
N ARG A 33 -5.98 -29.21 17.80
CA ARG A 33 -5.72 -30.62 18.09
C ARG A 33 -5.94 -30.95 19.56
N ILE A 34 -5.51 -30.06 20.47
CA ILE A 34 -5.75 -30.23 21.91
C ILE A 34 -7.25 -30.19 22.18
N LEU A 35 -7.96 -29.15 21.71
CA LEU A 35 -9.41 -28.99 21.89
C LEU A 35 -10.19 -30.17 21.33
N SER A 36 -9.86 -30.64 20.14
CA SER A 36 -10.53 -31.81 19.54
C SER A 36 -10.25 -33.12 20.27
N ALA A 37 -9.14 -33.21 21.02
CA ALA A 37 -8.80 -34.41 21.79
C ALA A 37 -9.45 -34.43 23.18
N VAL A 38 -9.81 -33.27 23.74
CA VAL A 38 -10.38 -33.15 25.09
C VAL A 38 -11.87 -32.77 25.10
N GLY A 39 -12.39 -32.26 23.98
CA GLY A 39 -13.77 -31.80 23.85
C GLY A 39 -14.73 -32.87 23.33
N ASP A 40 -16.02 -32.60 23.47
CA ASP A 40 -17.10 -33.53 23.07
C ASP A 40 -17.26 -33.64 21.54
N HIS A 41 -16.79 -32.64 20.78
CA HIS A 41 -16.84 -32.63 19.32
C HIS A 41 -15.47 -32.28 18.70
N THR A 42 -15.24 -32.74 17.47
CA THR A 42 -14.03 -32.37 16.71
C THR A 42 -14.16 -30.98 16.10
N LEU A 43 -13.08 -30.20 16.16
CA LEU A 43 -12.95 -28.96 15.38
C LEU A 43 -12.42 -29.28 13.97
N PRO A 44 -12.85 -28.53 12.95
CA PRO A 44 -12.21 -28.60 11.64
C PRO A 44 -10.72 -28.25 11.80
N PRO A 45 -9.79 -29.12 11.35
CA PRO A 45 -8.37 -28.86 11.51
C PRO A 45 -7.98 -27.55 10.81
N THR A 46 -7.16 -26.70 11.45
CA THR A 46 -6.53 -25.55 10.77
C THR A 46 -5.57 -26.06 9.70
N ILE A 47 -6.02 -26.19 8.46
CA ILE A 47 -5.19 -26.60 7.32
C ILE A 47 -4.76 -25.42 6.45
N ALA A 48 -5.47 -24.28 6.56
CA ALA A 48 -5.12 -23.06 5.86
C ALA A 48 -4.39 -22.11 6.83
N PRO A 49 -3.32 -21.41 6.41
CA PRO A 49 -2.65 -20.44 7.27
C PRO A 49 -3.54 -19.23 7.55
N VAL A 50 -3.29 -18.55 8.68
CA VAL A 50 -3.89 -17.25 9.01
C VAL A 50 -3.34 -16.23 8.03
N LYS A 51 -4.20 -15.76 7.13
CA LYS A 51 -3.85 -14.78 6.11
C LYS A 51 -3.90 -13.36 6.68
N ILE A 52 -2.84 -12.61 6.44
CA ILE A 52 -2.67 -11.22 6.87
C ILE A 52 -2.18 -10.35 5.69
N PRO A 53 -2.55 -9.05 5.66
CA PRO A 53 -2.01 -8.15 4.66
C PRO A 53 -0.59 -7.72 5.03
N ARG A 54 0.29 -7.64 4.03
CA ARG A 54 1.64 -7.06 4.14
C ARG A 54 1.77 -5.92 3.14
N VAL A 55 2.37 -4.81 3.56
CA VAL A 55 2.75 -3.72 2.67
C VAL A 55 4.02 -4.07 1.90
N VAL A 56 4.01 -3.81 0.59
CA VAL A 56 5.13 -3.95 -0.34
C VAL A 56 5.46 -2.58 -0.89
N ALA A 57 6.70 -2.15 -0.73
CA ALA A 57 7.27 -1.00 -1.39
C ALA A 57 7.94 -1.45 -2.70
N PRO A 58 7.45 -1.07 -3.89
CA PRO A 58 8.05 -1.48 -5.15
C PRO A 58 9.39 -0.75 -5.38
N VAL A 59 10.28 -1.39 -6.14
CA VAL A 59 11.49 -0.74 -6.65
C VAL A 59 11.10 0.22 -7.76
N ASN A 60 11.48 1.50 -7.61
CA ASN A 60 11.13 2.54 -8.56
C ASN A 60 12.27 2.83 -9.54
N GLU A 61 11.92 3.06 -10.81
CA GLU A 61 12.87 3.46 -11.84
C GLU A 61 13.20 4.95 -11.82
N VAL A 62 12.28 5.75 -11.28
CA VAL A 62 12.37 7.20 -11.16
C VAL A 62 12.52 7.53 -9.67
N ASP A 63 13.50 8.36 -9.35
CA ASP A 63 13.78 8.83 -7.98
C ASP A 63 13.69 10.36 -7.84
N GLY A 64 13.34 11.07 -8.91
CA GLY A 64 13.00 12.49 -8.85
C GLY A 64 12.44 13.03 -10.15
N VAL A 65 12.20 14.34 -10.17
CA VAL A 65 11.84 15.09 -11.39
C VAL A 65 12.94 16.09 -11.66
N TYR A 66 13.53 15.99 -12.85
CA TYR A 66 14.44 16.97 -13.40
C TYR A 66 13.67 18.19 -13.85
N VAL A 67 14.18 19.36 -13.47
CA VAL A 67 13.57 20.66 -13.74
C VAL A 67 14.55 21.54 -14.52
N ALA A 68 14.07 22.06 -15.64
CA ALA A 68 14.71 23.13 -16.39
C ALA A 68 13.76 24.32 -16.52
N VAL A 69 14.32 25.52 -16.59
CA VAL A 69 13.60 26.78 -16.77
C VAL A 69 14.18 27.48 -17.99
N ASP A 70 13.32 27.83 -18.95
CA ASP A 70 13.71 28.49 -20.20
C ASP A 70 14.89 27.75 -20.88
N GLU A 71 14.76 26.43 -20.99
CA GLU A 71 15.74 25.48 -21.54
C GLU A 71 17.04 25.32 -20.73
N ARG A 72 17.18 26.03 -19.61
CA ARG A 72 18.37 25.94 -18.76
C ARG A 72 18.15 24.95 -17.61
N PRO A 73 19.08 24.01 -17.38
CA PRO A 73 19.08 23.14 -16.20
C PRO A 73 18.92 23.95 -14.90
N PHE A 74 17.96 23.59 -14.06
CA PHE A 74 17.84 24.13 -12.70
C PHE A 74 18.29 23.10 -11.66
N GLY A 75 17.75 21.88 -11.71
CA GLY A 75 18.09 20.84 -10.76
C GLY A 75 17.06 19.71 -10.71
N VAL A 76 16.99 18.99 -9.60
CA VAL A 76 16.00 17.93 -9.36
C VAL A 76 15.18 18.20 -8.10
N THR A 77 13.95 17.71 -8.07
CA THR A 77 13.09 17.74 -6.88
C THR A 77 13.69 16.92 -5.73
N GLN A 78 13.38 17.31 -4.50
CA GLN A 78 13.86 16.67 -3.28
C GLN A 78 12.70 16.11 -2.47
N THR A 79 12.90 14.94 -1.86
CA THR A 79 11.85 14.27 -1.09
C THR A 79 11.49 15.03 0.18
N VAL A 80 10.21 15.35 0.31
CA VAL A 80 9.60 15.87 1.55
C VAL A 80 9.02 14.72 2.35
N THR A 81 8.39 13.76 1.67
CA THR A 81 7.77 12.59 2.30
C THR A 81 8.06 11.34 1.49
N ASN A 82 8.65 10.32 2.14
CA ASN A 82 8.70 8.97 1.60
C ASN A 82 7.46 8.18 2.03
N VAL A 83 6.51 7.99 1.11
CA VAL A 83 5.24 7.31 1.35
C VAL A 83 5.45 5.81 1.51
N ASN A 84 6.44 5.23 0.81
CA ASN A 84 6.78 3.83 0.96
C ASN A 84 7.23 3.50 2.39
N ASP A 85 8.18 4.26 2.92
CA ASP A 85 8.71 4.05 4.27
C ASP A 85 7.59 4.23 5.32
N LEU A 86 6.80 5.31 5.19
CA LEU A 86 5.67 5.56 6.08
C LEU A 86 4.66 4.41 6.09
N ALA A 87 4.36 3.83 4.93
CA ALA A 87 3.43 2.71 4.82
C ALA A 87 4.00 1.42 5.41
N VAL A 88 5.30 1.17 5.25
CA VAL A 88 6.00 0.02 5.84
C VAL A 88 6.01 0.15 7.37
N ASP A 89 6.41 1.30 7.90
CA ASP A 89 6.48 1.56 9.34
C ASP A 89 5.11 1.41 10.00
N GLN A 90 4.07 2.00 9.38
CA GLN A 90 2.70 1.87 9.88
C GLN A 90 2.20 0.41 9.85
N CYS A 91 2.55 -0.35 8.79
CA CYS A 91 2.20 -1.76 8.70
C CYS A 91 2.88 -2.58 9.81
N GLN A 92 4.15 -2.31 10.09
CA GLN A 92 4.90 -2.98 11.16
C GLN A 92 4.34 -2.62 12.54
N ALA A 93 4.08 -1.33 12.80
CA ALA A 93 3.55 -0.85 14.08
C ALA A 93 2.18 -1.45 14.42
N THR A 94 1.37 -1.79 13.41
CA THR A 94 0.01 -2.34 13.58
C THR A 94 -0.09 -3.85 13.34
N MET A 95 1.03 -4.52 13.08
CA MET A 95 1.04 -5.93 12.69
C MET A 95 0.44 -6.85 13.77
N ASN A 96 0.82 -6.64 15.04
CA ASN A 96 0.33 -7.45 16.15
C ASN A 96 -1.20 -7.37 16.28
N HIS A 97 -1.75 -6.16 16.18
CA HIS A 97 -3.19 -5.94 16.20
C HIS A 97 -3.88 -6.57 14.98
N THR A 98 -3.24 -6.51 13.81
CA THR A 98 -3.74 -7.14 12.58
C THR A 98 -3.80 -8.66 12.69
N ILE A 99 -2.74 -9.29 13.20
CA ILE A 99 -2.69 -10.73 13.47
C ILE A 99 -3.76 -11.10 14.51
N ALA A 100 -3.86 -10.36 15.62
CA ALA A 100 -4.85 -10.63 16.66
C ALA A 100 -6.29 -10.60 16.11
N ARG A 101 -6.62 -9.60 15.28
CA ARG A 101 -7.94 -9.54 14.63
C ARG A 101 -8.18 -10.70 13.67
N ALA A 102 -7.17 -11.13 12.92
CA ALA A 102 -7.28 -12.28 12.02
C ALA A 102 -7.52 -13.58 12.82
N VAL A 103 -6.82 -13.75 13.95
CA VAL A 103 -7.03 -14.89 14.86
C VAL A 103 -8.44 -14.89 15.43
N VAL A 104 -8.90 -13.76 16.00
CA VAL A 104 -10.25 -13.66 16.58
C VAL A 104 -11.32 -14.00 15.53
N ARG A 105 -11.19 -13.44 14.31
CA ARG A 105 -12.10 -13.75 13.21
C ARG A 105 -12.15 -15.25 12.91
N ARG A 106 -10.99 -15.91 12.88
CA ARG A 106 -10.89 -17.34 12.62
C ARG A 106 -11.52 -18.17 13.74
N VAL A 107 -11.18 -17.88 14.98
CA VAL A 107 -11.73 -18.57 16.16
C VAL A 107 -13.25 -18.45 16.19
N VAL A 108 -13.81 -17.26 15.94
CA VAL A 108 -15.26 -17.06 15.88
C VAL A 108 -15.91 -17.90 14.78
N LYS A 109 -15.35 -17.93 13.56
CA LYS A 109 -15.86 -18.77 12.46
C LYS A 109 -15.83 -20.27 12.82
N LYS A 110 -14.77 -20.73 13.47
CA LYS A 110 -14.65 -22.14 13.91
C LYS A 110 -15.64 -22.47 15.03
N ALA A 111 -15.81 -21.57 15.99
CA ALA A 111 -16.78 -21.74 17.08
C ALA A 111 -18.21 -21.91 16.54
N THR A 112 -18.60 -21.17 15.49
CA THR A 112 -19.90 -21.34 14.83
C THR A 112 -20.09 -22.78 14.33
N VAL A 113 -19.07 -23.38 13.69
CA VAL A 113 -19.13 -24.77 13.22
C VAL A 113 -19.28 -25.74 14.39
N TYR A 114 -18.51 -25.54 15.47
CA TYR A 114 -18.59 -26.36 16.67
C TYR A 114 -20.00 -26.29 17.32
N THR A 115 -20.53 -25.09 17.51
CA THR A 115 -21.87 -24.90 18.10
C THR A 115 -22.99 -25.49 17.24
N ALA A 116 -22.84 -25.46 15.91
CA ALA A 116 -23.81 -26.07 15.00
C ALA A 116 -23.82 -27.60 15.16
N LYS A 117 -22.64 -28.24 15.31
CA LYS A 117 -22.54 -29.68 15.59
C LYS A 117 -23.18 -30.04 16.93
N ASP A 118 -22.92 -29.24 17.97
CA ASP A 118 -23.43 -29.48 19.32
C ASP A 118 -24.96 -29.38 19.40
N GLN A 119 -25.55 -28.33 18.82
CA GLN A 119 -27.01 -28.16 18.76
C GLN A 119 -27.71 -29.26 17.96
N MET A 120 -27.06 -29.78 16.93
CA MET A 120 -27.59 -30.85 16.08
C MET A 120 -27.27 -32.26 16.60
N LYS A 121 -26.58 -32.40 17.74
CA LYS A 121 -26.12 -33.68 18.31
C LYS A 121 -25.52 -34.60 17.24
N VAL A 122 -24.57 -34.04 16.47
CA VAL A 122 -24.00 -34.72 15.31
C VAL A 122 -23.06 -35.85 15.76
N ASP A 123 -23.65 -37.01 16.04
CA ASP A 123 -22.92 -38.21 16.50
C ASP A 123 -22.59 -39.17 15.33
N ASN A 124 -23.15 -38.91 14.14
CA ASN A 124 -22.93 -39.74 12.96
C ASN A 124 -21.66 -39.29 12.20
N GLY A 125 -20.70 -40.19 12.03
CA GLY A 125 -19.41 -39.94 11.40
C GLY A 125 -19.48 -39.30 10.01
N LEU A 126 -20.51 -39.59 9.20
CA LEU A 126 -20.67 -38.97 7.88
C LEU A 126 -21.07 -37.50 7.96
N LEU A 127 -21.97 -37.15 8.89
CA LEU A 127 -22.38 -35.77 9.12
C LEU A 127 -21.24 -34.96 9.76
N ASN A 128 -20.52 -35.54 10.72
CA ASN A 128 -19.37 -34.90 11.35
C ASN A 128 -18.29 -34.55 10.30
N PHE A 129 -17.97 -35.50 9.42
CA PHE A 129 -17.04 -35.29 8.30
C PHE A 129 -17.52 -34.18 7.34
N ALA A 130 -18.81 -34.15 7.00
CA ALA A 130 -19.35 -33.12 6.10
C ALA A 130 -19.23 -31.70 6.70
N PHE A 131 -19.50 -31.54 8.00
CA PHE A 131 -19.31 -30.27 8.71
C PHE A 131 -17.84 -29.85 8.79
N ASP A 132 -16.93 -30.79 9.04
CA ASP A 132 -15.49 -30.52 9.04
C ASP A 132 -15.00 -30.10 7.65
N ALA A 133 -15.43 -30.82 6.60
CA ALA A 133 -15.09 -30.47 5.22
C ALA A 133 -15.61 -29.07 4.84
N ALA A 134 -16.85 -28.73 5.22
CA ALA A 134 -17.41 -27.40 4.99
C ALA A 134 -16.64 -26.30 5.75
N GLY A 135 -16.26 -26.57 7.01
CA GLY A 135 -15.44 -25.65 7.82
C GLY A 135 -14.08 -25.38 7.18
N VAL A 136 -13.42 -26.42 6.66
CA VAL A 136 -12.14 -26.31 5.95
C VAL A 136 -12.27 -25.48 4.68
N VAL A 137 -13.31 -25.71 3.88
CA VAL A 137 -13.58 -24.91 2.67
C VAL A 137 -13.82 -23.45 3.02
N TRP A 138 -14.59 -23.15 4.08
CA TRP A 138 -14.78 -21.78 4.54
C TRP A 138 -13.43 -21.16 4.95
N GLU A 139 -12.62 -21.87 5.73
CA GLU A 139 -11.30 -21.38 6.14
C GLU A 139 -10.39 -21.06 4.94
N ALA A 140 -10.40 -21.91 3.91
CA ALA A 140 -9.60 -21.72 2.70
C ALA A 140 -10.04 -20.52 1.84
N THR A 141 -11.33 -20.14 1.92
CA THR A 141 -11.88 -18.97 1.20
C THR A 141 -11.69 -17.65 1.96
N GLU A 142 -11.11 -17.69 3.16
CA GLU A 142 -10.70 -16.47 3.85
C GLU A 142 -9.57 -15.78 3.09
N SER A 143 -9.67 -14.46 2.96
CA SER A 143 -8.62 -13.61 2.39
C SER A 143 -8.32 -12.42 3.29
N ALA A 144 -7.07 -11.97 3.24
CA ALA A 144 -6.64 -10.74 3.87
C ALA A 144 -7.25 -9.52 3.17
N ASP A 145 -7.48 -8.44 3.91
CA ASP A 145 -7.90 -7.17 3.32
C ASP A 145 -6.68 -6.46 2.70
N THR A 146 -6.49 -6.65 1.39
CA THR A 146 -5.41 -6.05 0.60
C THR A 146 -5.79 -4.69 0.03
N ARG A 147 -6.97 -4.15 0.37
CA ARG A 147 -7.34 -2.80 -0.05
C ARG A 147 -6.39 -1.78 0.58
N CYS A 148 -5.82 -0.93 -0.28
CA CYS A 148 -4.84 0.08 0.09
C CYS A 148 -4.91 1.25 -0.89
N TRP A 149 -4.24 2.34 -0.52
CA TRP A 149 -4.09 3.52 -1.37
C TRP A 149 -3.01 3.29 -2.44
N GLY A 150 -3.15 2.25 -3.26
CA GLY A 150 -2.16 1.89 -4.30
C GLY A 150 -1.98 2.91 -5.42
N LEU A 151 -2.76 4.00 -5.40
CA LEU A 151 -2.65 5.13 -6.32
C LEU A 151 -1.76 6.26 -5.79
N LEU A 152 -1.31 6.18 -4.53
CA LEU A 152 -0.35 7.15 -4.00
C LEU A 152 1.01 6.95 -4.68
N PRO A 153 1.84 8.01 -4.77
CA PRO A 153 3.21 7.87 -5.24
C PRO A 153 4.09 7.19 -4.18
N ALA A 154 5.29 6.78 -4.57
CA ALA A 154 6.31 6.34 -3.61
C ALA A 154 6.82 7.51 -2.77
N GLN A 155 6.97 8.68 -3.39
CA GLN A 155 7.53 9.86 -2.77
C GLN A 155 6.77 11.11 -3.19
N ILE A 156 6.61 12.03 -2.25
CA ILE A 156 6.18 13.40 -2.52
C ILE A 156 7.44 14.26 -2.41
N GLN A 157 7.74 14.96 -3.50
CA GLN A 157 8.94 15.77 -3.62
C GLN A 157 8.59 17.22 -3.93
N VAL A 158 9.54 18.13 -3.65
CA VAL A 158 9.41 19.55 -3.96
C VAL A 158 10.73 20.12 -4.45
N THR A 159 10.69 21.12 -5.32
CA THR A 159 11.77 22.08 -5.48
C THR A 159 11.23 23.51 -5.49
N ARG A 160 12.04 24.46 -5.02
CA ARG A 160 11.71 25.87 -4.94
C ARG A 160 12.62 26.65 -5.89
N ILE A 161 12.01 27.42 -6.79
CA ILE A 161 12.70 28.17 -7.83
C ILE A 161 12.33 29.64 -7.69
N GLU A 162 13.32 30.53 -7.59
CA GLU A 162 13.07 31.97 -7.58
C GLU A 162 13.28 32.53 -8.99
N LEU A 163 12.24 33.16 -9.54
CA LEU A 163 12.22 33.62 -10.93
C LEU A 163 11.90 35.12 -11.01
N PRO A 164 12.44 35.82 -12.03
CA PRO A 164 11.98 37.16 -12.38
C PRO A 164 10.48 37.21 -12.65
N VAL A 165 9.91 38.41 -12.62
CA VAL A 165 8.51 38.61 -13.01
C VAL A 165 8.39 38.40 -14.52
N GLY A 166 7.43 37.59 -14.95
CA GLY A 166 7.24 37.27 -16.36
C GLY A 166 6.66 35.88 -16.59
N THR A 167 6.52 35.52 -17.86
CA THR A 167 6.19 34.15 -18.27
C THR A 167 7.47 33.36 -18.43
N HIS A 168 7.54 32.21 -17.77
CA HIS A 168 8.67 31.28 -17.87
C HIS A 168 8.19 29.92 -18.36
N GLN A 169 9.03 29.24 -19.13
CA GLN A 169 8.75 27.88 -19.59
C GLN A 169 9.45 26.88 -18.67
N LEU A 170 8.68 26.09 -17.93
CA LEU A 170 9.24 24.96 -17.19
C LEU A 170 9.26 23.73 -18.10
N SER A 171 10.32 22.94 -18.00
CA SER A 171 10.41 21.59 -18.54
C SER A 171 10.70 20.60 -17.41
N LEU A 172 9.81 19.62 -17.27
CA LEU A 172 9.77 18.66 -16.17
C LEU A 172 9.90 17.25 -16.73
N GLY A 173 10.95 16.51 -16.38
CA GLY A 173 11.18 15.15 -16.86
C GLY A 173 11.49 14.17 -15.72
N PRO A 174 11.30 12.86 -15.91
CA PRO A 174 11.66 11.87 -14.90
C PRO A 174 13.18 11.83 -14.73
N ALA A 175 13.64 11.70 -13.49
CA ALA A 175 15.06 11.64 -13.16
C ALA A 175 15.42 10.36 -12.39
N ARG A 176 16.67 9.93 -12.56
CA ARG A 176 17.32 8.92 -11.72
C ARG A 176 18.74 9.37 -11.39
N GLY A 177 19.10 9.37 -10.11
CA GLY A 177 20.43 9.80 -9.66
C GLY A 177 20.79 11.22 -10.11
N GLY A 178 19.79 12.10 -10.19
CA GLY A 178 19.97 13.49 -10.64
C GLY A 178 19.97 13.70 -12.16
N GLN A 179 19.91 12.64 -12.97
CA GLN A 179 19.97 12.73 -14.43
C GLN A 179 18.59 12.45 -15.06
N PRO A 180 18.21 13.15 -16.15
CA PRO A 180 16.97 12.88 -16.87
C PRO A 180 17.03 11.51 -17.56
N ILE A 181 15.95 10.74 -17.47
CA ILE A 181 15.87 9.36 -18.00
C ILE A 181 14.68 9.11 -18.92
N GLY A 182 13.99 10.15 -19.36
CA GLY A 182 12.79 10.08 -20.19
C GLY A 182 12.37 11.43 -20.74
N PRO A 183 11.25 11.50 -21.48
CA PRO A 183 10.77 12.73 -22.09
C PRO A 183 10.41 13.77 -21.02
N ALA A 184 10.68 15.04 -21.32
CA ALA A 184 10.25 16.16 -20.51
C ALA A 184 8.91 16.69 -21.03
N ASN A 185 8.05 17.11 -20.10
CA ASN A 185 6.79 17.79 -20.36
C ASN A 185 6.92 19.25 -19.94
N SER A 186 6.30 20.13 -20.72
CA SER A 186 6.51 21.56 -20.59
C SER A 186 5.24 22.27 -20.12
N ALA A 187 5.37 23.22 -19.19
CA ALA A 187 4.28 24.09 -18.74
C ALA A 187 4.75 25.55 -18.62
N ALA A 188 3.99 26.46 -19.23
CA ALA A 188 4.21 27.88 -19.05
C ALA A 188 3.70 28.32 -17.68
N VAL A 189 4.51 29.05 -16.92
CA VAL A 189 4.15 29.57 -15.60
C VAL A 189 4.24 31.09 -15.61
N GLN A 190 3.19 31.74 -15.13
CA GLN A 190 3.21 33.18 -14.89
C GLN A 190 3.76 33.45 -13.49
N VAL A 191 4.81 34.26 -13.42
CA VAL A 191 5.46 34.65 -12.18
C VAL A 191 5.12 36.11 -11.89
N GLU A 192 4.49 36.34 -10.74
CA GLU A 192 4.13 37.66 -10.25
C GLU A 192 5.05 38.09 -9.10
N ASN A 193 5.20 39.41 -8.93
CA ASN A 193 6.08 39.94 -7.90
C ASN A 193 5.57 39.60 -6.50
N GLY A 194 6.40 38.95 -5.69
CA GLY A 194 6.07 38.60 -4.30
C GLY A 194 5.02 37.50 -4.15
N ARG A 195 4.62 36.81 -5.24
CA ARG A 195 3.67 35.69 -5.19
C ARG A 195 4.34 34.33 -5.33
N ASN A 196 3.62 33.32 -4.84
CA ASN A 196 3.96 31.93 -5.06
C ASN A 196 3.14 31.38 -6.22
N THR A 197 3.79 30.67 -7.13
CA THR A 197 3.16 29.84 -8.15
C THR A 197 3.44 28.38 -7.81
N TYR A 198 2.42 27.53 -7.91
CA TYR A 198 2.52 26.11 -7.60
C TYR A 198 2.35 25.31 -8.88
N VAL A 199 3.21 24.30 -9.04
CA VAL A 199 3.20 23.38 -10.16
C VAL A 199 3.15 21.97 -9.60
N LEU A 200 2.23 21.14 -10.08
CA LEU A 200 2.12 19.73 -9.70
C LEU A 200 2.32 18.84 -10.92
N VAL A 201 3.18 17.84 -10.77
CA VAL A 201 3.44 16.83 -11.81
C VAL A 201 3.51 15.43 -11.20
N SER A 202 3.15 14.41 -12.00
CA SER A 202 3.15 13.00 -11.56
C SER A 202 3.95 12.12 -12.52
N TYR A 203 5.00 11.48 -12.00
CA TYR A 203 5.86 10.53 -12.68
C TYR A 203 5.94 9.23 -11.89
N PRO A 204 4.91 8.34 -12.01
CA PRO A 204 4.97 7.02 -11.39
C PRO A 204 6.02 6.11 -12.08
N THR A 205 6.32 6.37 -13.35
CA THR A 205 7.35 5.71 -14.16
C THR A 205 8.06 6.76 -15.03
N ARG A 206 8.76 6.35 -16.09
CA ARG A 206 9.44 7.26 -17.04
C ARG A 206 8.47 8.10 -17.89
N GLU A 207 7.17 7.88 -17.78
CA GLU A 207 6.16 8.66 -18.48
C GLU A 207 5.34 9.44 -17.46
N MET A 208 4.97 10.67 -17.85
CA MET A 208 4.07 11.48 -17.06
C MET A 208 2.67 10.91 -17.14
N VAL A 209 1.95 10.93 -16.02
CA VAL A 209 0.53 10.57 -15.99
C VAL A 209 -0.29 11.80 -15.62
N GLY A 210 -1.38 12.03 -16.35
CA GLY A 210 -2.23 13.20 -16.18
C GLY A 210 -1.68 14.44 -16.88
N GLU A 211 -1.90 15.60 -16.28
CA GLU A 211 -1.49 16.90 -16.82
C GLU A 211 -0.67 17.66 -15.78
N ILE A 212 0.17 18.59 -16.24
CA ILE A 212 0.87 19.52 -15.34
C ILE A 212 -0.16 20.54 -14.86
N LEU A 213 -0.42 20.57 -13.57
CA LEU A 213 -1.32 21.55 -12.97
C LEU A 213 -0.51 22.76 -12.51
N THR A 214 -1.00 23.95 -12.83
CA THR A 214 -0.42 25.22 -12.38
C THR A 214 -1.46 26.03 -11.62
N ALA A 215 -1.06 26.65 -10.51
CA ALA A 215 -1.94 27.47 -9.70
C ALA A 215 -1.19 28.66 -9.10
N THR A 216 -1.79 29.84 -9.21
CA THR A 216 -1.32 31.08 -8.59
C THR A 216 -2.44 31.59 -7.66
N PRO A 217 -2.25 31.61 -6.34
CA PRO A 217 -3.25 32.11 -5.39
C PRO A 217 -3.33 33.65 -5.31
#